data_AF-A0A1F5DT60-F1
#
_entry.id   AF-A0A1F5DT60-F1
#
_cell.length_a   1.000
_cell.length_b   1.000
_cell.length_c   1.000
_cell.angle_alpha   90.00
_cell.angle_beta   90.00
_cell.angle_gamma   90.00
#
_symmetry.space_group_name_H-M   'P 1'
#
loop_
_entity.id
_entity.type
_entity.pdbx_description
1 polymer ?
#
loop_
_entity_poly.entity_id
_entity_poly.type
_entity_poly.pdbx_seq_one_letter_code
_entity_poly.pdbx_strand_id
1 'polypeptide(L)'
;MSRFISPMVFRPETVREGKGFSIAEIQSAGLNPGEAKIFGIPVDLRRKSIHEENVEILKEFVASAKENGVKVPKPKQSSKGQRGRAARSLTKAGRKVRGLVRSAHKN
;
A
#
# COMPACT_ATOMS: atom_id res chain seq x y z
N MET A 1 -12.13 -0.57 -12.98
CA MET A 1 -10.87 -1.33 -13.10
C MET A 1 -11.21 -2.71 -13.64
N SER A 2 -10.56 -3.15 -14.71
CA SER A 2 -10.64 -4.55 -15.11
C SER A 2 -10.02 -5.43 -14.02
N ARG A 3 -10.67 -6.52 -13.63
CA ARG A 3 -10.12 -7.51 -12.71
C ARG A 3 -9.49 -8.62 -13.55
N PHE A 4 -8.18 -8.80 -13.45
CA PHE A 4 -7.48 -9.88 -14.15
C PHE A 4 -7.67 -11.24 -13.46
N ILE A 5 -8.03 -11.20 -12.18
CA ILE A 5 -8.18 -12.38 -11.34
C ILE A 5 -9.26 -12.10 -10.28
N SER A 6 -10.04 -13.13 -9.95
CA SER A 6 -11.10 -13.09 -8.95
C SER A 6 -10.91 -14.27 -7.99
N PRO A 7 -11.05 -14.08 -6.67
CA PRO A 7 -11.08 -15.21 -5.76
C PRO A 7 -12.40 -15.95 -5.85
N MET A 8 -12.36 -17.24 -5.61
CA MET A 8 -13.54 -18.04 -5.34
C MET A 8 -13.97 -17.83 -3.88
N VAL A 9 -15.23 -17.51 -3.63
CA VAL A 9 -15.80 -17.41 -2.28
C VAL A 9 -16.72 -18.60 -2.09
N PHE A 10 -16.34 -19.48 -1.16
CA PHE A 10 -17.14 -20.62 -0.78
C PHE A 10 -18.08 -20.20 0.36
N ARG A 11 -19.38 -20.32 0.10
CA ARG A 11 -20.41 -20.37 1.13
C ARG A 11 -21.03 -21.77 1.10
N PRO A 12 -21.61 -22.24 2.21
CA PRO A 12 -22.23 -23.58 2.27
C PRO A 12 -23.20 -23.87 1.12
N GLU A 13 -23.92 -22.85 0.65
CA GLU A 13 -24.96 -22.98 -0.38
C GLU A 13 -24.50 -22.59 -1.79
N THR A 14 -23.45 -21.77 -1.90
CA THR A 14 -23.07 -21.16 -3.18
C THR A 14 -21.59 -20.89 -3.27
N VAL A 15 -21.05 -21.13 -4.45
CA VAL A 15 -19.71 -20.71 -4.83
C VAL A 15 -19.86 -19.54 -5.81
N ARG A 16 -19.18 -18.44 -5.53
CA ARG A 16 -19.26 -17.24 -6.37
C ARG A 16 -17.92 -16.53 -6.45
N GLU A 17 -17.76 -15.72 -7.49
CA GLU A 17 -16.65 -14.79 -7.55
C GLU A 17 -16.74 -13.74 -6.43
N GLY A 18 -15.64 -13.59 -5.71
CA GLY A 18 -15.47 -12.54 -4.72
C GLY A 18 -15.04 -11.21 -5.32
N LYS A 19 -15.23 -10.15 -4.52
CA LYS A 19 -14.78 -8.80 -4.88
C LYS A 19 -13.25 -8.71 -4.95
N GLY A 20 -12.55 -9.41 -4.05
CA GLY A 20 -11.09 -9.40 -3.93
C GLY A 20 -10.59 -10.39 -2.88
N PHE A 21 -9.30 -10.70 -2.94
CA PHE A 21 -8.63 -11.66 -2.07
C PHE A 21 -8.57 -11.15 -0.64
N SER A 22 -8.66 -12.06 0.33
CA SER A 22 -8.52 -11.70 1.74
C SER A 22 -7.09 -11.30 2.06
N ILE A 23 -6.92 -10.52 3.13
CA ILE A 23 -5.58 -10.12 3.60
C ILE A 23 -4.72 -11.36 3.90
N ALA A 24 -5.32 -12.38 4.50
CA ALA A 24 -4.62 -13.59 4.88
C ALA A 24 -4.23 -14.45 3.67
N GLU A 25 -5.08 -14.56 2.64
CA GLU A 25 -4.71 -15.24 1.37
C GLU A 25 -3.51 -14.57 0.70
N ILE A 26 -3.52 -13.23 0.64
CA ILE A 26 -2.42 -12.43 0.06
C ILE A 26 -1.12 -12.65 0.84
N GLN A 27 -1.19 -12.64 2.17
CA GLN A 27 -0.03 -12.89 3.03
C GLN A 27 0.50 -14.32 2.87
N SER A 28 -0.37 -15.33 2.76
CA SER A 28 0.00 -16.73 2.50
C SER A 28 0.65 -16.92 1.12
N ALA A 29 0.32 -16.07 0.15
CA ALA A 29 1.00 -16.01 -1.15
C ALA A 29 2.35 -15.26 -1.10
N GLY A 30 2.77 -14.78 0.07
CA GLY A 30 4.03 -14.07 0.26
C GLY A 30 4.01 -12.61 -0.20
N LEU A 31 2.81 -12.01 -0.33
CA LEU A 31 2.63 -10.62 -0.72
C LEU A 31 2.16 -9.76 0.46
N ASN A 32 2.46 -8.46 0.39
CA ASN A 32 1.80 -7.45 1.21
C ASN A 32 0.54 -6.92 0.47
N PRO A 33 -0.58 -6.60 1.16
CA PRO A 33 -1.72 -5.89 0.56
C PRO A 33 -1.36 -4.65 -0.27
N GLY A 34 -0.29 -3.93 0.09
CA GLY A 34 0.23 -2.81 -0.72
C GLY A 34 0.81 -3.25 -2.06
N GLU A 35 1.60 -4.33 -2.06
CA GLU A 35 2.20 -4.91 -3.26
C GLU A 35 1.13 -5.52 -4.17
N ALA A 36 0.15 -6.22 -3.58
CA ALA A 36 -0.98 -6.79 -4.31
C ALA A 36 -1.74 -5.72 -5.12
N LYS A 37 -1.96 -4.52 -4.55
CA LYS A 37 -2.58 -3.40 -5.27
C LYS A 37 -1.74 -2.92 -6.46
N ILE A 38 -0.42 -2.96 -6.34
CA ILE A 38 0.50 -2.56 -7.41
C ILE A 38 0.48 -3.58 -8.56
N PHE A 39 0.36 -4.87 -8.24
CA PHE A 39 0.14 -5.93 -9.21
C PHE A 39 -1.27 -5.93 -9.83
N GLY A 40 -2.15 -5.02 -9.42
CA GLY A 40 -3.54 -4.98 -9.89
C GLY A 40 -4.43 -6.08 -9.30
N ILE A 41 -3.97 -6.75 -8.24
CA ILE A 41 -4.74 -7.78 -7.55
C ILE A 41 -5.80 -7.10 -6.68
N PRO A 42 -7.09 -7.44 -6.83
CA PRO A 42 -8.14 -6.88 -6.00
C PRO A 42 -8.05 -7.41 -4.56
N VAL A 43 -8.00 -6.50 -3.59
CA VAL A 43 -7.89 -6.84 -2.15
C VAL A 43 -9.21 -6.52 -1.43
N ASP A 44 -9.76 -7.51 -0.73
CA ASP A 44 -10.89 -7.34 0.19
C ASP A 44 -10.40 -7.31 1.65
N LEU A 45 -10.26 -6.09 2.19
CA LEU A 45 -9.77 -5.85 3.55
C LEU A 45 -10.70 -6.37 4.64
N ARG A 46 -11.96 -6.71 4.32
CA ARG A 46 -12.98 -7.08 5.31
C ARG A 46 -13.12 -8.60 5.46
N ARG A 47 -12.69 -9.38 4.46
CA ARG A 47 -12.81 -10.84 4.45
C ARG A 47 -11.70 -11.47 5.30
N LYS A 48 -12.06 -12.42 6.16
CA LYS A 48 -11.14 -13.15 7.04
C LYS A 48 -10.91 -14.61 6.63
N SER A 49 -11.73 -15.14 5.72
CA SER A 49 -11.60 -16.53 5.25
C SER A 49 -10.34 -16.72 4.40
N ILE A 50 -9.82 -17.94 4.43
CA ILE A 50 -8.66 -18.38 3.67
C ILE A 50 -9.07 -19.65 2.96
N HIS A 51 -8.83 -19.71 1.65
CA HIS A 51 -9.02 -20.91 0.84
C HIS A 51 -7.72 -21.20 0.11
N GLU A 52 -7.25 -22.45 0.18
CA GLU A 52 -5.96 -22.87 -0.38
C GLU A 52 -5.93 -22.72 -1.91
N GLU A 53 -7.03 -23.06 -2.59
CA GLU A 53 -7.21 -22.86 -4.03
C GLU A 53 -6.93 -21.40 -4.44
N ASN A 54 -7.44 -20.42 -3.68
CA ASN A 54 -7.19 -19.00 -3.97
C ASN A 54 -5.71 -18.63 -3.77
N VAL A 55 -5.03 -19.25 -2.80
CA VAL A 55 -3.62 -18.99 -2.52
C VAL A 55 -2.73 -19.54 -3.63
N GLU A 56 -3.06 -20.71 -4.18
CA GLU A 56 -2.35 -21.31 -5.31
C GLU A 56 -2.46 -20.44 -6.57
N ILE A 57 -3.68 -20.02 -6.93
CA ILE A 57 -3.91 -19.13 -8.07
C ILE A 57 -3.13 -17.80 -7.88
N LEU A 58 -3.08 -17.26 -6.66
CA LEU A 58 -2.27 -16.07 -6.37
C LEU A 58 -0.77 -16.32 -6.59
N LYS A 59 -0.23 -17.48 -6.17
CA LYS A 59 1.19 -17.80 -6.35
C LYS A 59 1.56 -17.91 -7.83
N GLU A 60 0.71 -18.56 -8.63
CA GLU A 60 0.89 -18.67 -10.08
C GLU A 60 0.84 -17.30 -10.77
N PHE A 61 -0.12 -16.46 -10.39
CA PHE A 61 -0.24 -15.10 -10.90
C PHE A 61 0.99 -14.25 -10.54
N VAL A 62 1.52 -14.39 -9.32
CA VAL A 62 2.72 -13.66 -8.90
C VAL A 62 3.97 -14.15 -9.64
N ALA A 63 4.09 -15.46 -9.87
CA ALA A 63 5.20 -16.03 -10.64
C ALA A 63 5.23 -15.47 -12.07
N SER A 64 4.09 -15.54 -12.76
CA SER A 64 3.94 -14.98 -14.11
C SER A 64 4.15 -13.46 -14.14
N ALA A 65 3.62 -12.71 -13.16
CA ALA A 65 3.82 -11.26 -13.09
C ALA A 65 5.30 -10.86 -12.91
N LYS A 66 6.08 -11.67 -12.18
CA LYS A 66 7.53 -11.47 -12.00
C LYS A 66 8.30 -11.74 -13.28
N GLU A 67 7.97 -12.80 -14.01
CA GLU A 67 8.56 -13.12 -15.32
C GLU A 67 8.31 -12.00 -16.33
N ASN A 68 7.10 -11.46 -16.35
CA ASN A 68 6.71 -10.32 -17.20
C ASN A 68 7.35 -8.98 -16.76
N GLY A 69 8.21 -8.98 -15.73
CA GLY A 69 9.02 -7.82 -15.37
C GLY A 69 8.25 -6.68 -14.69
N VAL A 70 7.08 -6.95 -14.10
CA VAL A 70 6.31 -5.94 -13.35
C VAL A 70 7.07 -5.56 -12.08
N LYS A 71 7.86 -4.50 -12.16
CA LYS A 71 8.57 -3.94 -11.00
C LYS A 71 7.57 -3.23 -10.11
N VAL A 72 7.48 -3.65 -8.85
CA VAL A 72 6.72 -2.92 -7.83
C VAL A 72 7.48 -1.63 -7.51
N PRO A 73 7.02 -0.43 -7.93
CA PRO A 73 7.64 0.80 -7.46
C PRO A 73 7.54 0.83 -5.94
N LYS A 74 8.68 0.98 -5.26
CA LYS A 74 8.66 1.32 -3.84
C LYS A 74 7.84 2.59 -3.68
N PRO A 75 6.87 2.64 -2.75
CA PRO A 75 6.14 3.87 -2.52
C PRO A 75 7.17 4.97 -2.23
N LYS A 76 7.14 6.06 -3.02
CA LYS A 76 7.98 7.22 -2.76
C LYS A 76 7.55 7.77 -1.40
N GLN A 77 8.29 7.42 -0.35
CA GLN A 77 8.09 8.07 0.94
C GLN A 77 8.58 9.50 0.78
N SER A 78 7.66 10.45 0.58
CA SER A 78 7.95 11.82 0.96
C SER A 78 8.33 11.78 2.44
N SER A 79 9.38 12.51 2.82
CA SER A 79 9.83 12.56 4.21
C SER A 79 8.61 12.78 5.10
N LYS A 80 8.45 11.95 6.15
CA LYS A 80 7.30 12.05 7.06
C LYS A 80 7.13 13.52 7.43
N GLY A 81 5.95 14.09 7.13
CA GLY A 81 5.63 15.47 7.53
C GLY A 81 5.87 15.63 9.03
N GLN A 82 6.35 16.81 9.46
CA GLN A 82 6.57 17.05 10.88
C GLN A 82 5.26 16.84 11.65
N ARG A 83 5.21 15.81 12.49
CA ARG A 83 4.08 15.54 13.38
C ARG A 83 4.29 16.30 14.69
N GLY A 84 3.30 17.06 15.12
CA GLY A 84 3.36 17.87 16.34
C GLY A 84 3.72 19.34 16.10
N ARG A 85 4.16 20.04 17.15
CA ARG A 85 4.52 21.46 17.05
C ARG A 85 5.73 21.61 16.14
N ALA A 86 5.62 22.43 15.10
CA ALA A 86 6.73 22.76 14.23
C ALA A 86 7.93 23.23 15.07
N ALA A 87 9.13 22.71 14.76
CA ALA A 87 10.32 23.11 15.48
C ALA A 87 10.47 24.64 15.44
N ARG A 88 10.80 25.28 16.57
CA ARG A 88 10.90 26.75 16.64
C ARG A 88 11.84 27.32 15.55
N SER A 89 12.88 26.58 15.17
CA SER A 89 13.82 26.93 14.08
C SER A 89 13.22 26.97 12.67
N LEU A 90 12.03 26.41 12.46
CA LEU A 90 11.34 26.35 11.17
C LEU A 90 10.27 27.44 11.06
N THR A 91 9.62 27.79 12.17
CA THR A 91 8.63 28.88 12.20
C THR A 91 9.30 30.25 12.04
N LYS A 92 8.65 31.20 11.33
CA LYS A 92 9.15 32.58 11.19
C LYS A 92 9.39 33.24 12.56
N ALA A 93 8.45 33.09 13.49
CA ALA A 93 8.57 33.65 14.84
C ALA A 93 9.74 33.04 15.61
N GLY A 94 9.91 31.71 15.59
CA GLY A 94 11.00 31.07 16.31
C GLY A 94 12.38 31.27 15.65
N ARG A 95 12.47 31.45 14.32
CA ARG A 95 13.69 31.96 13.67
C ARG A 95 14.02 33.37 14.13
N LYS A 96 13.03 34.25 14.27
CA LYS A 96 13.20 35.63 14.75
C LYS A 96 13.72 35.66 16.19
N VAL A 97 13.11 34.90 17.11
CA VAL A 97 13.53 34.81 18.52
C VAL A 97 14.96 34.28 18.67
N ARG A 98 15.39 33.37 17.79
CA ARG A 98 16.75 32.81 17.81
C ARG A 98 17.80 33.67 17.06
N GLY A 99 17.42 34.84 16.54
CA GLY A 99 18.33 35.70 15.77
C GLY A 99 18.75 35.11 14.41
N LEU A 100 18.03 34.11 13.90
CA LEU A 100 18.34 33.41 12.64
C LEU A 100 17.79 34.14 11.40
N VAL A 101 17.04 35.22 11.59
CA VAL A 101 16.57 36.08 10.49
C VAL A 101 17.48 37.29 10.46
N ARG A 102 18.24 37.46 9.36
CA ARG A 102 18.95 38.73 9.11
C ARG A 102 17.91 39.84 8.93
N SER A 103 18.00 40.90 9.72
CA SER A 103 17.29 42.14 9.43
C SER A 103 17.82 42.66 8.10
N ALA A 104 16.96 42.71 7.09
CA ALA A 104 17.29 43.32 5.82
C ALA A 104 17.39 44.84 5.98
N HIS A 105 18.39 45.32 6.69
CA HIS A 105 18.86 46.69 6.54
C HIS A 105 19.87 46.65 5.38
N LYS A 106 19.36 46.90 4.17
CA LYS A 106 20.18 47.34 3.05
C LYS A 106 20.52 48.80 3.35
N ASN A 107 21.81 49.08 3.55
CA ASN A 107 22.37 50.42 3.40
C ASN A 107 22.39 50.80 1.92
#